data_AF-A0A1S2T126-F1
#
_entry.id   AF-A0A1S2T126-F1
#
_cell.length_a   1.000
_cell.length_b   1.000
_cell.length_c   1.000
_cell.angle_alpha   90.00
_cell.angle_beta   90.00
_cell.angle_gamma   90.00
#
_symmetry.space_group_name_H-M   'P 1'
#
loop_
_entity.id
_entity.type
_entity.pdbx_description
1 polymer ?
#
loop_
_entity_poly.entity_id
_entity_poly.type
_entity_poly.pdbx_seq_one_letter_code
_entity_poly.pdbx_strand_id
1 'polypeptide(L)'
;MKLRYALAMHHLRSLCVIRLLACTAILLGLVACERETYSTWSCNTPTEANIPMILRKAQMEFKGSKLDFCGSLGNLSYFDQKCTVQTEQSNTVFTPSSGLMVSGGQEYQCTVL
;
A
#
# COMPACT_ATOMS: atom_id res chain seq x y z
N MET A 1 12.14 -50.03 -36.96
CA MET A 1 10.96 -49.52 -36.22
C MET A 1 11.32 -48.83 -34.88
N LYS A 2 12.32 -49.29 -34.11
CA LYS A 2 12.71 -48.71 -32.79
C LYS A 2 13.22 -47.24 -32.80
N LEU A 3 13.83 -46.76 -33.88
CA LEU A 3 14.47 -45.43 -33.92
C LEU A 3 13.47 -44.25 -33.96
N ARG A 4 12.27 -44.46 -34.49
CA ARG A 4 11.22 -43.41 -34.59
C ARG A 4 10.53 -43.11 -33.26
N TYR A 5 10.47 -44.08 -32.34
CA TYR A 5 9.85 -43.91 -31.02
C TYR A 5 10.73 -43.10 -30.06
N ALA A 6 12.05 -43.25 -30.14
CA ALA A 6 12.99 -42.50 -29.30
C ALA A 6 12.92 -40.99 -29.60
N LEU A 7 12.95 -40.59 -30.87
CA LEU A 7 12.84 -39.17 -31.26
C LEU A 7 11.49 -38.56 -30.83
N ALA A 8 10.39 -39.30 -30.97
CA ALA A 8 9.06 -38.84 -30.55
C ALA A 8 8.97 -38.65 -29.03
N MET A 9 9.56 -39.54 -28.24
CA MET A 9 9.61 -39.41 -26.77
C MET A 9 10.48 -38.26 -26.30
N HIS A 10 11.60 -37.97 -26.97
CA HIS A 10 12.43 -36.80 -26.68
C HIS A 10 11.73 -35.48 -27.03
N HIS A 11 10.97 -35.43 -28.13
CA HIS A 11 10.18 -34.26 -28.51
C HIS A 11 9.02 -34.00 -27.55
N LEU A 12 8.32 -35.06 -27.09
CA LEU A 12 7.22 -34.97 -26.13
C LEU A 12 7.72 -34.54 -24.73
N ARG A 13 8.88 -35.05 -24.32
CA ARG A 13 9.55 -34.69 -23.05
C ARG A 13 10.08 -33.26 -23.07
N SER A 14 10.61 -32.80 -24.21
CA SER A 14 11.06 -31.42 -24.42
C SER A 14 9.88 -30.41 -24.41
N LEU A 15 8.76 -30.74 -25.07
CA LEU A 15 7.55 -29.92 -25.04
C LEU A 15 6.98 -29.76 -23.63
N CYS A 16 7.05 -30.81 -22.82
CA CYS A 16 6.59 -30.81 -21.43
C CYS A 16 7.47 -29.89 -20.56
N VAL A 17 8.79 -29.96 -20.72
CA VAL A 17 9.75 -29.10 -19.99
C VAL A 17 9.59 -27.63 -20.39
N ILE A 18 9.40 -27.33 -21.67
CA ILE A 18 9.17 -25.94 -22.15
C ILE A 18 7.86 -25.38 -21.57
N ARG A 19 6.78 -26.17 -21.53
CA ARG A 19 5.51 -25.76 -20.92
C ARG A 19 5.64 -25.50 -19.42
N LEU A 20 6.36 -26.36 -18.70
CA LEU A 20 6.63 -26.17 -17.27
C LEU A 20 7.45 -24.91 -16.98
N LEU A 21 8.49 -24.63 -17.80
CA LEU A 21 9.30 -23.42 -17.72
C LEU A 21 8.49 -22.16 -18.04
N ALA A 22 7.59 -22.22 -19.04
CA ALA A 22 6.70 -21.11 -19.34
C ALA A 22 5.70 -20.85 -18.20
N CYS A 23 5.09 -21.90 -17.62
CA CYS A 23 4.18 -21.75 -16.49
C CYS A 23 4.88 -21.17 -15.25
N THR A 24 6.10 -21.61 -14.94
CA THR A 24 6.88 -21.06 -13.82
C THR A 24 7.28 -19.61 -14.07
N ALA A 25 7.67 -19.24 -15.28
CA ALA A 25 7.95 -17.85 -15.64
C ALA A 25 6.71 -16.94 -15.50
N ILE A 26 5.53 -17.43 -15.90
CA ILE A 26 4.25 -16.70 -15.73
C ILE A 26 3.91 -16.51 -14.25
N LEU A 27 4.07 -17.57 -13.43
CA LEU A 27 3.81 -17.50 -11.99
C LEU A 27 4.75 -16.52 -11.28
N LEU A 28 6.03 -16.47 -11.66
CA LEU A 28 7.01 -15.52 -11.12
C LEU A 28 6.71 -14.07 -11.54
N GLY A 29 6.16 -13.85 -12.73
CA GLY A 29 5.76 -12.52 -13.20
C GLY A 29 4.59 -11.91 -12.41
N LEU A 30 3.71 -12.74 -11.85
CA LEU A 30 2.54 -12.27 -11.08
C LEU A 30 2.89 -11.73 -9.69
N VAL A 31 4.02 -12.14 -9.11
CA VAL A 31 4.43 -11.73 -7.74
C VAL A 31 5.17 -10.38 -7.74
N ALA A 32 5.61 -9.88 -8.89
CA ALA A 32 6.48 -8.71 -8.98
C ALA A 32 5.75 -7.35 -9.02
N CYS A 33 4.42 -7.31 -8.79
CA CYS A 33 3.62 -6.09 -8.93
C CYS A 33 3.02 -5.56 -7.61
N GLU A 34 3.69 -5.75 -6.46
CA GLU A 34 3.35 -4.99 -5.25
C GLU A 34 4.15 -3.68 -5.24
N ARG A 35 3.58 -2.63 -5.84
CA ARG A 35 4.09 -1.29 -5.65
C ARG A 35 3.69 -0.86 -4.24
N GLU A 36 4.66 -0.67 -3.35
CA GLU A 36 4.45 -0.05 -2.05
C GLU A 36 4.00 1.42 -2.27
N THR A 37 2.70 1.63 -2.43
CA THR A 37 2.12 2.98 -2.57
C THR A 37 2.15 3.65 -1.20
N TYR A 38 3.11 4.56 -1.01
CA TYR A 38 3.13 5.48 0.11
C TYR A 38 3.10 6.92 -0.42
N SER A 39 2.53 7.84 0.37
CA SER A 39 2.59 9.27 0.11
C SER A 39 3.20 9.97 1.32
N THR A 40 4.08 10.92 1.04
CA THR A 40 4.74 11.77 2.03
C THR A 40 4.13 13.15 2.01
N TRP A 41 3.97 13.73 3.19
CA TRP A 41 3.40 15.06 3.38
C TRP A 41 4.26 15.85 4.35
N SER A 42 4.37 17.15 4.10
CA SER A 42 4.95 18.13 5.03
C SER A 42 3.81 18.88 5.71
N CYS A 43 3.64 18.64 7.00
CA CYS A 43 2.62 19.25 7.83
C CYS A 43 3.18 20.41 8.66
N ASN A 44 2.39 21.47 8.83
CA ASN A 44 2.80 22.68 9.52
C ASN A 44 1.72 23.16 10.49
N THR A 45 2.14 23.76 11.59
CA THR A 45 1.34 24.60 12.47
C THR A 45 1.89 26.04 12.41
N PRO A 46 1.25 27.04 13.02
CA PRO A 46 1.81 28.39 13.11
C PRO A 46 3.18 28.46 13.80
N THR A 47 3.52 27.48 14.64
CA THR A 47 4.73 27.48 15.48
C THR A 47 5.77 26.41 15.11
N GLU A 48 5.38 25.39 14.35
CA GLU A 48 6.21 24.24 14.00
C GLU A 48 6.02 23.91 12.52
N ALA A 49 7.10 23.84 11.76
CA ALA A 49 7.08 23.60 10.32
C ALA A 49 7.79 22.30 9.94
N ASN A 50 7.45 21.76 8.77
CA ASN A 50 8.05 20.56 8.17
C ASN A 50 7.92 19.29 9.01
N ILE A 51 6.76 19.10 9.65
CA ILE A 51 6.45 17.89 10.39
C ILE A 51 6.15 16.78 9.36
N PRO A 52 6.96 15.72 9.29
CA PRO A 52 6.74 14.66 8.31
C PRO A 52 5.50 13.85 8.67
N MET A 53 4.66 13.61 7.67
CA MET A 53 3.56 12.65 7.72
C MET A 53 3.72 11.66 6.57
N ILE A 54 3.59 10.36 6.87
CA ILE A 54 3.67 9.29 5.88
C ILE A 54 2.37 8.51 5.90
N LEU A 55 1.68 8.45 4.76
CA LEU A 55 0.58 7.51 4.56
C LEU A 55 1.11 6.30 3.80
N ARG A 56 1.01 5.12 4.38
CA ARG A 56 1.41 3.86 3.75
C ARG A 56 0.31 2.83 3.95
N LYS A 57 -0.28 2.36 2.84
CA LYS A 57 -1.41 1.41 2.88
C LYS A 57 -2.53 1.94 3.79
N ALA A 58 -2.93 1.19 4.82
CA ALA A 58 -3.96 1.56 5.78
C ALA A 58 -3.39 2.18 7.07
N GLN A 59 -2.22 2.83 7.00
CA GLN A 59 -1.55 3.41 8.16
C GLN A 59 -1.03 4.82 7.90
N MET A 60 -1.01 5.61 8.97
CA MET A 60 -0.41 6.93 9.04
C MET A 60 0.73 6.92 10.06
N GLU A 61 1.90 7.43 9.68
CA GLU A 61 2.97 7.76 10.61
C GLU A 61 3.06 9.27 10.77
N PHE A 62 2.89 9.76 12.00
CA PHE A 62 2.90 11.19 12.32
C PHE A 62 3.48 11.44 13.72
N LYS A 63 4.45 12.35 13.84
CA LYS A 63 5.16 12.67 15.10
C LYS A 63 5.63 11.42 15.88
N GLY A 64 6.09 10.40 15.17
CA GLY A 64 6.55 9.13 15.74
C GLY A 64 5.44 8.15 16.17
N SER A 65 4.17 8.55 16.08
CA SER A 65 3.02 7.66 16.28
C SER A 65 2.66 6.95 14.98
N LYS A 66 2.25 5.68 15.09
CA LYS A 66 1.62 4.93 14.01
C LYS A 66 0.13 4.81 14.31
N LEU A 67 -0.70 5.23 13.37
CA LEU A 67 -2.15 5.22 13.47
C LEU A 67 -2.72 4.33 12.37
N ASP A 68 -3.69 3.50 12.71
CA ASP A 68 -4.42 2.68 11.76
C ASP A 68 -5.57 3.48 11.14
N PHE A 69 -5.86 3.22 9.88
CA PHE A 69 -7.00 3.78 9.18
C PHE A 69 -8.30 3.15 9.70
N CYS A 70 -9.18 3.98 10.24
CA CYS A 70 -10.43 3.56 10.86
C CYS A 70 -11.67 3.74 9.97
N GLY A 71 -11.49 4.34 8.80
CA GLY A 71 -12.55 4.53 7.80
C GLY A 71 -12.57 5.94 7.21
N SER A 72 -13.48 6.13 6.25
CA SER A 72 -13.71 7.41 5.61
C SER A 72 -15.18 7.80 5.65
N LEU A 73 -15.45 9.09 5.82
CA LEU A 73 -16.79 9.68 5.66
C LEU A 73 -16.66 10.85 4.70
N GLY A 74 -17.14 10.66 3.47
CA GLY A 74 -16.93 11.64 2.40
C GLY A 74 -15.44 11.83 2.09
N ASN A 75 -14.95 13.07 2.19
CA ASN A 75 -13.54 13.43 1.98
C ASN A 75 -12.69 13.35 3.25
N LEU A 76 -13.27 12.96 4.40
CA LEU A 76 -12.56 12.80 5.66
C LEU A 76 -12.05 11.36 5.77
N SER A 77 -10.80 11.21 6.19
CA SER A 77 -10.18 9.94 6.54
C SER A 77 -9.80 9.95 8.01
N TYR A 78 -10.20 8.93 8.74
CA TYR A 78 -10.05 8.85 10.19
C TYR A 78 -8.96 7.87 10.57
N PHE A 79 -8.15 8.25 11.55
CA PHE A 79 -6.99 7.49 12.00
C PHE A 79 -6.90 7.48 13.52
N ASP A 80 -6.56 6.34 14.10
CA ASP A 80 -6.32 6.20 15.53
C ASP A 80 -5.36 5.05 15.83
N GLN A 81 -4.78 5.00 17.03
CA GLN A 81 -3.98 3.86 17.49
C GLN A 81 -4.85 2.60 17.64
N LYS A 82 -6.15 2.79 17.92
CA LYS A 82 -7.13 1.71 17.99
C LYS A 82 -8.48 2.23 17.52
N CYS A 83 -8.98 1.66 16.42
CA CYS A 83 -10.27 2.05 15.88
C CYS A 83 -11.42 1.70 16.82
N THR A 84 -12.27 2.70 17.08
CA THR A 84 -13.52 2.53 17.80
C THR A 84 -14.60 2.05 16.83
N VAL A 85 -15.75 1.62 17.38
CA VAL A 85 -16.92 1.24 16.55
C VAL A 85 -17.48 2.46 15.79
N GLN A 86 -17.28 3.66 16.33
CA GLN A 86 -17.79 4.91 15.76
C GLN A 86 -16.62 5.74 15.21
N THR A 87 -16.36 5.61 13.92
CA THR A 87 -15.21 6.18 13.20
C THR A 87 -14.98 7.68 13.47
N GLU A 88 -16.05 8.46 13.62
CA GLU A 88 -16.01 9.91 13.92
C GLU A 88 -15.35 10.25 15.26
N GLN A 89 -15.22 9.29 16.18
CA GLN A 89 -14.56 9.48 17.48
C GLN A 89 -13.03 9.30 17.40
N SER A 90 -12.47 9.04 16.23
CA SER A 90 -11.02 8.87 16.07
C SER A 90 -10.29 10.18 16.38
N ASN A 91 -9.16 10.07 17.09
CA ASN A 91 -8.40 11.23 17.56
C ASN A 91 -7.67 11.99 16.44
N THR A 92 -7.53 11.40 15.25
CA THR A 92 -6.92 12.03 14.08
C THR A 92 -7.84 11.97 12.87
N VAL A 93 -8.06 13.12 12.23
CA VAL A 93 -8.86 13.26 11.02
C VAL A 93 -8.03 13.98 9.97
N PHE A 94 -7.94 13.41 8.77
CA PHE A 94 -7.23 13.98 7.64
C PHE A 94 -8.18 14.20 6.47
N THR A 95 -8.08 15.37 5.85
CA THR A 95 -8.85 15.76 4.66
C THR A 95 -7.90 15.86 3.46
N PRO A 96 -7.71 14.78 2.67
CA PRO A 96 -6.69 14.77 1.63
C PRO A 96 -6.87 15.85 0.56
N SER A 97 -8.11 16.24 0.29
CA SER A 97 -8.43 17.25 -0.74
C SER A 97 -7.94 18.66 -0.40
N SER A 98 -7.88 19.01 0.88
CA SER A 98 -7.38 20.31 1.35
C SER A 98 -6.01 20.23 2.03
N GLY A 99 -5.55 19.02 2.35
CA GLY A 99 -4.35 18.81 3.17
C GLY A 99 -4.54 19.17 4.64
N LEU A 100 -5.76 19.49 5.08
CA LEU A 100 -6.03 19.78 6.50
C LEU A 100 -6.02 18.49 7.32
N MET A 101 -5.31 18.50 8.43
CA MET A 101 -5.32 17.42 9.42
C MET A 101 -5.62 17.99 10.80
N VAL A 102 -6.48 17.32 11.56
CA VAL A 102 -6.71 17.60 12.98
C VAL A 102 -6.24 16.38 13.77
N SER A 103 -5.36 16.56 14.74
CA SER A 103 -4.87 15.48 15.60
C SER A 103 -4.77 15.96 17.04
N GLY A 104 -5.47 15.29 17.97
CA GLY A 104 -5.50 15.70 19.38
C GLY A 104 -6.04 17.12 19.61
N GLY A 105 -6.95 17.58 18.73
CA GLY A 105 -7.50 18.95 18.75
C GLY A 105 -6.60 20.02 18.14
N GLN A 106 -5.40 19.68 17.67
CA GLN A 106 -4.50 20.61 16.98
C GLN A 106 -4.68 20.49 15.46
N GLU A 107 -4.82 21.63 14.78
CA GLU A 107 -4.85 21.70 13.33
C GLU A 107 -3.43 21.75 12.73
N TYR A 108 -3.26 21.06 11.61
CA TYR A 108 -2.06 21.01 10.80
C TYR A 108 -2.42 21.22 9.33
N GLN A 109 -1.68 22.08 8.65
CA GLN A 109 -1.77 22.23 7.20
C GLN A 109 -0.68 21.40 6.55
N CYS A 110 -1.09 20.36 5.80
CA CYS A 110 -0.19 19.43 5.14
C CYS A 110 -0.16 19.69 3.63
N THR A 111 1.01 19.51 3.02
CA THR A 111 1.21 19.56 1.57
C THR A 111 1.97 18.33 1.12
N VAL A 112 1.58 17.74 0.00
CA VAL A 112 2.24 16.54 -0.53
C VAL A 112 3.69 16.85 -0.91
N LEU A 113 4.59 15.91 -0.66
CA LEU A 113 6.02 15.95 -1.02
C LEU A 113 6.32 14.99 -2.16
#